data_AF-A0A9J6FLQ5-F1
#
_entry.id   AF-A0A9J6FLQ5-F1
#
_cell.length_a   1.000
_cell.length_b   1.000
_cell.length_c   1.000
_cell.angle_alpha   90.00
_cell.angle_beta   90.00
_cell.angle_gamma   90.00
#
_symmetry.space_group_name_H-M   'P 1'
#
loop_
_entity.id
_entity.type
_entity.pdbx_description
1 polymer ?
#
loop_
_entity_poly.entity_id
_entity_poly.type
_entity_poly.pdbx_seq_one_letter_code
_entity_poly.pdbx_strand_id
1 'polypeptide(L)'
;MEVGSKFATFDELEDAVKEYSRQSYVQYYKRECRMVTAAKRKGIRWHVNENISVYQVHHHCIKGGRTFKSRSKGDRTTRQVS
;
A
#
# COMPACT_ATOMS: atom_id res chain seq x y z
N MET A 1 0.54 3.86 12.94
CA MET A 1 -0.84 3.87 12.43
C MET A 1 -1.66 2.90 13.27
N GLU A 2 -2.82 3.33 13.76
CA GLU A 2 -3.70 2.51 14.60
C GLU A 2 -5.08 2.33 13.94
N VAL A 3 -5.83 1.32 14.37
CA VAL A 3 -7.18 1.08 13.85
C VAL A 3 -8.08 2.24 14.27
N GLY A 4 -8.69 2.90 13.29
CA GLY A 4 -9.59 4.04 13.52
C GLY A 4 -8.94 5.42 13.40
N SER A 5 -7.63 5.51 13.08
CA SER A 5 -7.00 6.78 12.73
C SER A 5 -7.74 7.46 11.57
N LYS A 6 -7.95 8.78 11.67
CA LYS A 6 -8.60 9.61 10.65
C LYS A 6 -7.55 10.50 9.99
N PHE A 7 -7.69 10.72 8.69
CA PHE A 7 -6.81 11.56 7.88
C PHE A 7 -7.65 12.61 7.16
N ALA A 8 -7.12 13.82 7.02
CA ALA A 8 -7.83 14.90 6.33
C ALA A 8 -7.74 14.73 4.81
N THR A 9 -6.63 14.19 4.32
CA THR A 9 -6.38 13.96 2.90
C THR A 9 -5.99 12.52 2.61
N PHE A 10 -6.13 12.14 1.34
CA PHE A 10 -5.67 10.84 0.87
C PHE A 10 -4.14 10.72 0.91
N ASP A 11 -3.42 11.81 0.65
CA ASP A 11 -1.95 11.82 0.68
C ASP A 11 -1.41 11.56 2.10
N GLU A 12 -2.03 12.16 3.13
CA GLU A 12 -1.69 11.88 4.53
C GLU A 12 -1.88 10.40 4.89
N LEU A 13 -2.95 9.78 4.41
CA LEU A 13 -3.18 8.35 4.58
C LEU A 13 -2.06 7.54 3.90
N GLU A 14 -1.66 7.90 2.68
CA GLU A 14 -0.61 7.20 1.96
C GLU A 14 0.74 7.29 2.68
N ASP A 15 1.08 8.46 3.19
CA ASP A 15 2.34 8.66 3.91
C ASP A 15 2.35 7.93 5.25
N ALA A 16 1.22 7.93 5.97
CA ALA A 16 1.08 7.12 7.19
C ALA A 16 1.22 5.61 6.91
N VAL A 17 0.68 5.12 5.79
CA VAL A 17 0.84 3.71 5.37
C VAL A 17 2.28 3.40 5.00
N LYS A 18 2.99 4.29 4.31
CA LYS A 18 4.43 4.13 4.00
C LYS A 18 5.28 4.12 5.27
N GLU A 19 4.98 5.00 6.22
CA GLU A 19 5.69 5.03 7.49
C GLU A 19 5.45 3.75 8.29
N TYR A 20 4.19 3.31 8.38
CA TYR A 20 3.83 2.06 9.04
C TYR A 20 4.52 0.86 8.39
N SER A 21 4.53 0.80 7.06
CA SER A 21 5.24 -0.20 6.26
C SER A 21 6.74 -0.29 6.61
N ARG A 22 7.38 0.88 6.80
CA ARG A 22 8.79 0.98 7.20
C ARG A 22 9.00 0.50 8.63
N GLN A 23 8.15 0.91 9.58
CA GLN A 23 8.24 0.52 10.99
C GLN A 23 7.98 -0.98 11.20
N SER A 24 7.04 -1.55 10.45
CA SER A 24 6.65 -2.96 10.58
C SER A 24 7.47 -3.90 9.69
N TYR A 25 8.38 -3.37 8.85
CA TYR A 25 9.16 -4.12 7.86
C TYR A 25 8.29 -4.97 6.90
N VAL A 26 7.07 -4.52 6.62
CA VAL A 26 6.11 -5.16 5.71
C VAL A 26 5.85 -4.24 4.54
N GLN A 27 5.97 -4.73 3.31
CA GLN A 27 5.59 -3.97 2.13
C GLN A 27 4.09 -4.14 1.84
N TYR A 28 3.39 -3.01 1.75
CA TYR A 28 1.98 -2.96 1.34
C TYR A 28 1.86 -2.49 -0.11
N TYR A 29 0.90 -3.06 -0.84
CA TYR A 29 0.52 -2.58 -2.16
C TYR A 29 -0.98 -2.30 -2.21
N LYS A 30 -1.38 -1.32 -3.04
CA LYS A 30 -2.79 -1.00 -3.29
C LYS A 30 -3.39 -2.09 -4.18
N ARG A 31 -4.32 -2.87 -3.63
CA ARG A 31 -5.02 -3.95 -4.36
C ARG A 31 -6.26 -3.42 -5.04
N GLU A 32 -7.02 -2.58 -4.35
CA GLU A 32 -8.27 -2.02 -4.84
C GLU A 32 -8.38 -0.57 -4.41
N CYS A 33 -8.63 0.30 -5.38
CA CYS A 33 -8.94 1.70 -5.14
C CYS A 33 -10.29 1.98 -5.77
N ARG A 34 -11.26 2.42 -4.96
CA ARG A 34 -12.56 2.81 -5.46
C ARG A 34 -12.67 4.33 -5.48
N MET A 35 -12.65 4.86 -6.70
CA MET A 35 -12.78 6.29 -6.96
C MET A 35 -14.23 6.71 -7.03
N VAL A 36 -14.50 7.92 -6.57
CA VAL A 36 -15.84 8.53 -6.59
C VAL A 36 -16.33 8.73 -8.02
N THR A 37 -15.44 9.10 -8.95
CA THR A 37 -15.74 9.24 -10.38
C THR A 37 -16.22 7.92 -11.01
N ALA A 38 -15.52 6.82 -10.72
CA ALA A 38 -15.90 5.48 -11.18
C ALA A 38 -17.23 5.01 -10.56
N ALA A 39 -17.49 5.38 -9.31
CA ALA A 39 -18.75 5.16 -8.62
C ALA A 39 -19.91 5.94 -9.26
N LYS A 40 -19.74 7.25 -9.51
CA LYS A 40 -20.72 8.09 -10.20
C LYS A 40 -21.06 7.49 -11.58
N ARG A 41 -20.06 7.02 -12.34
CA ARG A 41 -20.28 6.35 -13.64
C ARG A 41 -21.09 5.06 -13.54
N LYS A 42 -21.04 4.36 -12.40
CA LYS A 42 -21.83 3.14 -12.13
C LYS A 42 -23.25 3.43 -11.60
N GLY A 43 -23.67 4.69 -11.56
CA GLY A 43 -25.03 5.06 -11.14
C GLY A 43 -25.24 5.07 -9.63
N ILE A 44 -24.15 5.27 -8.86
CA ILE A 44 -24.25 5.43 -7.41
C ILE A 44 -25.11 6.66 -7.06
N ARG A 45 -26.08 6.46 -6.15
CA ARG A 45 -27.11 7.46 -5.80
C ARG A 45 -26.83 8.29 -4.54
N TRP A 46 -25.79 7.96 -3.77
CA TRP A 46 -25.48 8.74 -2.56
C TRP A 46 -24.69 10.00 -2.91
N HIS A 47 -24.98 11.10 -2.18
CA HIS A 47 -24.24 12.35 -2.31
C HIS A 47 -22.80 12.13 -1.82
N VAL A 48 -21.86 12.19 -2.76
CA VAL A 48 -20.44 12.15 -2.45
C VAL A 48 -19.88 13.56 -2.54
N ASN A 49 -19.19 13.99 -1.49
CA ASN A 49 -18.47 15.26 -1.50
C ASN A 49 -17.47 15.26 -2.67
N GLU A 50 -17.54 16.29 -3.50
CA GLU A 50 -16.74 16.41 -4.72
C GLU A 50 -15.25 16.56 -4.45
N ASN A 51 -14.88 16.96 -3.23
CA ASN A 51 -13.50 17.03 -2.77
C ASN A 51 -12.90 15.66 -2.43
N ILE A 52 -13.70 14.58 -2.43
CA ILE A 52 -13.23 13.22 -2.14
C ILE A 52 -12.98 12.48 -3.46
N SER A 53 -11.71 12.20 -3.76
CA SER A 53 -11.31 11.47 -4.97
C SER A 53 -11.51 9.96 -4.82
N VAL A 54 -11.20 9.42 -3.64
CA VAL A 54 -11.21 7.98 -3.32
C VAL A 54 -12.07 7.77 -2.07
N TYR A 55 -13.07 6.89 -2.16
CA TYR A 55 -13.93 6.59 -1.01
C TYR A 55 -13.55 5.28 -0.30
N GLN A 56 -12.74 4.44 -0.93
CA GLN A 56 -12.26 3.19 -0.35
C GLN A 56 -10.94 2.78 -0.98
N VAL A 57 -9.97 2.39 -0.16
CA VAL A 57 -8.70 1.82 -0.59
C VAL A 57 -8.38 0.59 0.24
N HIS A 58 -8.00 -0.51 -0.42
CA HIS A 58 -7.53 -1.73 0.23
C HIS A 58 -6.04 -1.91 -0.03
N HIS A 59 -5.27 -1.86 1.04
CA HIS A 59 -3.84 -2.20 1.04
C HIS A 59 -3.68 -3.66 1.46
N HIS A 60 -2.88 -4.42 0.72
CA HIS A 60 -2.54 -5.81 1.03
C HIS A 60 -1.03 -5.96 1.18
N CYS A 61 -0.61 -6.93 1.99
CA CYS A 61 0.81 -7.24 2.13
C CYS A 61 1.34 -7.96 0.89
N ILE A 62 2.49 -7.54 0.38
CA ILE A 62 3.21 -8.28 -0.66
C ILE A 62 3.71 -9.60 -0.05
N LYS A 63 3.53 -10.73 -0.76
CA LYS A 63 4.02 -12.07 -0.37
C LYS A 63 3.60 -12.49 1.05
N GLY A 64 2.36 -12.19 1.45
CA GLY A 64 1.81 -12.59 2.76
C GLY A 64 2.47 -11.88 3.95
N GLY A 65 3.08 -10.71 3.72
CA GLY A 65 3.77 -9.95 4.76
C GLY A 65 5.13 -10.53 5.16
N ARG A 66 5.63 -11.53 4.42
CA ARG A 66 6.96 -12.09 4.67
C ARG A 66 8.03 -11.17 4.10
N THR A 67 8.90 -10.68 4.97
CA THR A 67 10.12 -9.95 4.58
C THR A 67 10.96 -10.84 3.67
N PHE A 68 11.39 -10.31 2.52
CA PHE A 68 12.40 -10.98 1.70
C PHE A 68 13.73 -10.97 2.47
N LYS A 69 14.04 -12.06 3.16
CA LYS A 69 15.40 -12.27 3.68
C LYS A 69 16.24 -12.78 2.52
N SER A 70 17.26 -12.02 2.11
CA SER A 70 18.24 -12.54 1.16
C SER A 70 18.91 -13.76 1.80
N ARG A 71 18.83 -14.91 1.11
CA ARG A 71 19.49 -16.15 1.57
C ARG A 71 20.98 -16.17 1.24
N SER A 72 21.49 -15.13 0.58
CA SER A 72 22.89 -15.07 0.15
C SER A 72 23.81 -14.79 1.33
N LYS A 73 24.71 -15.72 1.64
CA LYS A 73 25.83 -15.53 2.59
C LYS A 73 26.96 -14.63 2.04
N GLY A 74 26.75 -13.91 0.93
CA GLY A 74 27.78 -13.06 0.33
C GLY A 74 28.98 -13.79 -0.29
N ASP A 75 29.07 -15.12 -0.15
CA ASP A 75 30.17 -15.91 -0.70
C ASP A 75 29.94 -16.23 -2.19
N ARG A 76 30.22 -15.25 -3.04
CA ARG A 76 30.45 -15.50 -4.47
C ARG A 76 31.94 -15.73 -4.68
N THR A 77 32.43 -16.92 -4.38
CA THR A 77 33.76 -17.35 -4.84
C THR A 77 33.70 -17.54 -6.36
N THR A 78 34.08 -16.51 -7.11
CA THR A 78 34.33 -16.61 -8.55
C THR A 78 35.58 -17.47 -8.75
N ARG A 79 35.41 -18.76 -9.10
CA ARG A 79 36.53 -19.57 -9.59
C ARG A 79 36.86 -19.12 -11.00
N GLN A 80 37.89 -18.29 -11.14
CA GLN A 80 38.58 -18.17 -12.43
C GLN A 80 39.42 -19.43 -12.60
N VAL A 81 39.02 -20.27 -13.56
CA VAL A 81 39.84 -21.41 -14.01
C VAL A 81 40.90 -20.82 -14.94
N SER A 82 42.16 -20.94 -14.53
CA SER A 82 43.34 -20.64 -15.35
C SER A 82 43.71 -21.84 -16.20
#